data_AF-A0A6B1A8X9-F1
#
_entry.id   AF-A0A6B1A8X9-F1
#
_cell.length_a   1.000
_cell.length_b   1.000
_cell.length_c   1.000
_cell.angle_alpha   90.00
_cell.angle_beta   90.00
_cell.angle_gamma   90.00
#
_symmetry.space_group_name_H-M   'P 1'
#
loop_
_entity.id
_entity.type
_entity.pdbx_description
1 polymer ?
#
loop_
_entity_poly.entity_id
_entity_poly.type
_entity_poly.pdbx_seq_one_letter_code
_entity_poly.pdbx_strand_id
1 'polypeptide(L)'
;MTDDSDVAFTLAEMSITSHARSLFASGFHRDAIRHEAQDLLAEIADRSGRDDLNGQSLVQSVLADDKPSLAFNERQTAKERNEHASLRYLMLGVTTGVRNIYSHDVRSIVPRDEAALWLLLMSRLRQQIERLDNVSEA
;
A
#
# COMPACT_ATOMS: atom_id res chain seq x y z
N MET A 1 -23.85 -3.08 16.79
CA MET A 1 -24.23 -3.56 15.44
C MET A 1 -24.08 -2.35 14.55
N THR A 2 -22.88 -2.13 14.02
CA THR A 2 -22.61 -1.07 13.05
C THR A 2 -23.39 -1.40 11.79
N ASP A 3 -24.15 -0.42 11.29
CA ASP A 3 -24.95 -0.56 10.09
C ASP A 3 -24.03 -0.84 8.89
N ASP A 4 -24.40 -1.79 8.03
CA ASP A 4 -23.64 -2.11 6.81
C ASP A 4 -23.55 -0.90 5.87
N SER A 5 -24.47 0.06 6.02
CA SER A 5 -24.49 1.33 5.30
C SER A 5 -23.29 2.24 5.64
N ASP A 6 -22.81 2.25 6.89
CA ASP A 6 -21.69 3.10 7.33
C ASP A 6 -20.34 2.59 6.81
N VAL A 7 -20.17 1.26 6.72
CA VAL A 7 -18.96 0.64 6.14
C VAL A 7 -18.91 0.87 4.63
N ALA A 8 -20.07 0.83 3.95
CA ALA A 8 -20.17 1.11 2.52
C ALA A 8 -19.82 2.58 2.17
N PHE A 9 -20.24 3.54 2.99
CA PHE A 9 -19.86 4.96 2.86
C PHE A 9 -18.33 5.15 2.99
N THR A 10 -17.70 4.40 3.90
CA THR A 10 -16.24 4.47 4.14
C THR A 10 -15.43 3.96 2.94
N LEU A 11 -15.93 2.96 2.21
CA LEU A 11 -15.22 2.37 1.07
C LEU A 11 -15.29 3.26 -0.17
N ALA A 12 -16.43 3.90 -0.47
CA ALA A 12 -16.60 4.78 -1.64
C ALA A 12 -15.48 5.83 -1.75
N GLU A 13 -15.09 6.39 -0.61
CA GLU A 13 -14.05 7.42 -0.47
C GLU A 13 -12.61 6.86 -0.39
N MET A 14 -12.44 5.54 -0.28
CA MET A 14 -11.10 4.95 -0.27
C MET A 14 -10.42 5.11 -1.62
N SER A 15 -9.17 5.59 -1.61
CA SER A 15 -8.28 5.55 -2.77
C SER A 15 -7.71 4.13 -2.92
N ILE A 16 -8.59 3.19 -3.29
CA ILE A 16 -8.24 1.83 -3.72
C ILE A 16 -8.69 1.61 -5.16
N THR A 17 -8.09 0.63 -5.81
CA THR A 17 -8.42 0.31 -7.20
C THR A 17 -9.87 -0.14 -7.36
N SER A 18 -10.45 0.13 -8.54
CA SER A 18 -11.78 -0.36 -8.90
C SER A 18 -11.87 -1.88 -8.84
N HIS A 19 -10.76 -2.57 -9.14
CA HIS A 19 -10.67 -4.03 -9.06
C HIS A 19 -10.77 -4.54 -7.62
N ALA A 20 -9.93 -4.03 -6.71
CA ALA A 20 -9.99 -4.40 -5.30
C ALA A 20 -11.37 -4.09 -4.68
N ARG A 21 -11.95 -2.94 -5.02
CA ARG A 21 -13.30 -2.56 -4.62
C ARG A 21 -14.37 -3.56 -5.08
N SER A 22 -14.32 -3.97 -6.35
CA SER A 22 -15.25 -4.95 -6.90
C SER A 22 -15.12 -6.31 -6.22
N LEU A 23 -13.89 -6.76 -5.96
CA LEU A 23 -13.62 -8.01 -5.23
C LEU A 23 -14.19 -7.97 -3.81
N PHE A 24 -13.96 -6.86 -3.10
CA PHE A 24 -14.47 -6.67 -1.74
C PHE A 24 -16.01 -6.71 -1.70
N ALA A 25 -16.67 -5.97 -2.60
CA ALA A 25 -18.13 -5.93 -2.68
C ALA A 25 -18.75 -7.30 -3.02
N SER A 26 -18.00 -8.15 -3.72
CA SER A 26 -18.42 -9.51 -4.11
C SER A 26 -18.08 -10.57 -3.06
N GLY A 27 -17.53 -10.20 -1.90
CA GLY A 27 -17.15 -11.12 -0.83
C GLY A 27 -15.77 -11.78 -1.00
N PHE A 28 -15.01 -11.45 -2.05
CA PHE A 28 -13.64 -11.93 -2.27
C PHE A 28 -12.63 -11.09 -1.49
N HIS A 29 -12.82 -10.96 -0.17
CA HIS A 29 -12.07 -10.05 0.69
C HIS A 29 -10.55 -10.27 0.66
N ARG A 30 -10.10 -11.54 0.72
CA ARG A 30 -8.68 -11.89 0.61
C ARG A 30 -8.08 -11.38 -0.69
N ASP A 31 -8.77 -11.62 -1.81
CA ASP A 31 -8.27 -11.21 -3.12
C ASP A 31 -8.30 -9.70 -3.28
N ALA A 32 -9.31 -9.01 -2.72
CA ALA A 32 -9.34 -7.55 -2.69
C ALA A 32 -8.07 -6.98 -2.02
N ILE A 33 -7.74 -7.50 -0.83
CA ILE A 33 -6.55 -7.10 -0.08
C ILE A 33 -5.27 -7.40 -0.88
N ARG A 34 -5.15 -8.63 -1.41
CA ARG A 34 -3.96 -9.08 -2.14
C ARG A 34 -3.73 -8.25 -3.41
N HIS A 35 -4.78 -7.99 -4.17
CA HIS A 35 -4.69 -7.20 -5.40
C HIS A 35 -4.33 -5.75 -5.09
N GLU A 36 -4.96 -5.14 -4.09
CA GLU A 36 -4.61 -3.76 -3.71
C GLU A 36 -3.15 -3.64 -3.28
N ALA A 37 -2.65 -4.57 -2.47
CA ALA A 37 -1.25 -4.59 -2.06
C ALA A 37 -0.28 -4.77 -3.25
N GLN A 38 -0.67 -5.55 -4.27
CA GLN A 38 0.09 -5.71 -5.50
C GLN A 38 0.09 -4.42 -6.33
N ASP A 39 -1.06 -3.75 -6.44
CA ASP A 39 -1.19 -2.52 -7.21
C ASP A 39 -0.40 -1.36 -6.58
N LEU A 40 -0.31 -1.28 -5.25
CA LEU A 40 0.57 -0.30 -4.59
C LEU A 40 2.04 -0.51 -4.94
N LEU A 41 2.49 -1.76 -5.00
CA LEU A 41 3.88 -2.09 -5.37
C LEU A 41 4.13 -1.82 -6.85
N ALA A 42 3.16 -2.13 -7.71
CA ALA A 42 3.24 -1.83 -9.13
C ALA A 42 3.38 -0.31 -9.37
N GLU A 43 2.61 0.51 -8.65
CA GLU A 43 2.71 1.97 -8.73
C GLU A 43 4.09 2.49 -8.29
N ILE A 44 4.66 1.94 -7.20
CA ILE A 44 6.02 2.28 -6.78
C ILE A 44 7.06 1.89 -7.83
N ALA A 45 6.94 0.69 -8.42
CA ALA A 45 7.86 0.22 -9.46
C ALA A 45 7.83 1.13 -10.69
N ASP A 46 6.63 1.40 -11.21
CA ASP A 46 6.39 2.24 -12.38
C ASP A 46 6.99 3.65 -12.18
N ARG A 47 6.69 4.28 -11.04
CA ARG A 47 7.15 5.64 -10.76
C ARG A 47 8.64 5.77 -10.51
N SER A 48 9.26 4.72 -9.97
CA SER A 48 10.70 4.68 -9.72
C SER A 48 11.51 4.16 -10.91
N GLY A 49 10.85 3.62 -11.94
CA GLY A 49 11.50 2.93 -13.07
C GLY A 49 12.24 1.64 -12.66
N ARG A 50 11.88 1.03 -11.52
CA ARG A 50 12.55 -0.17 -10.95
C ARG A 50 11.76 -1.44 -11.18
N ASP A 51 11.42 -1.71 -12.43
CA ASP A 51 10.72 -2.95 -12.85
C ASP A 51 11.56 -4.22 -12.64
N ASP A 52 12.87 -4.06 -12.40
CA ASP A 52 13.79 -5.13 -12.05
C ASP A 52 13.62 -5.64 -10.60
N LEU A 53 12.92 -4.87 -9.74
CA LEU A 53 12.70 -5.20 -8.34
C LEU A 53 11.25 -5.55 -8.03
N ASN A 54 11.02 -6.26 -6.92
CA ASN A 54 9.68 -6.56 -6.45
C ASN A 54 9.61 -6.70 -4.93
N GLY A 55 8.39 -6.68 -4.38
CA GLY A 55 8.17 -6.98 -2.96
C GLY A 55 9.04 -6.12 -2.04
N GLN A 56 9.71 -6.77 -1.08
CA GLN A 56 10.50 -6.05 -0.07
C GLN A 56 11.71 -5.34 -0.68
N SER A 57 12.38 -5.97 -1.66
CA SER A 57 13.58 -5.38 -2.26
C SER A 57 13.26 -4.09 -3.00
N LEU A 58 12.10 -4.03 -3.67
CA LEU A 58 11.58 -2.81 -4.28
C LEU A 58 11.41 -1.70 -3.24
N VAL A 59 10.65 -1.96 -2.18
CA VAL A 59 10.35 -0.96 -1.14
C VAL A 59 11.62 -0.48 -0.43
N GLN A 60 12.53 -1.41 -0.09
CA GLN A 60 13.81 -1.08 0.57
C GLN A 60 14.71 -0.22 -0.32
N SER A 61 14.76 -0.51 -1.62
CA SER A 61 15.59 0.25 -2.56
C SER A 61 14.99 1.62 -2.87
N VAL A 62 13.68 1.69 -3.10
CA VAL A 62 13.03 2.91 -3.61
C VAL A 62 12.82 3.95 -2.52
N LEU A 63 12.53 3.52 -1.29
CA LEU A 63 12.24 4.39 -0.13
C LEU A 63 13.37 4.34 0.92
N ALA A 64 14.61 4.12 0.49
CA ALA A 64 15.78 4.07 1.36
C ALA A 64 15.98 5.36 2.17
N ASP A 65 16.56 5.29 3.38
CA ASP A 65 16.77 6.48 4.21
C ASP A 65 17.80 7.44 3.62
N ASP A 66 18.86 6.89 3.04
CA ASP A 66 20.00 7.64 2.52
C ASP A 66 19.73 8.11 1.08
N LYS A 67 19.58 7.16 0.15
CA LYS A 67 19.48 7.40 -1.31
C LYS A 67 18.21 6.77 -1.90
N PRO A 68 17.01 7.22 -1.50
CA PRO A 68 15.78 6.78 -2.14
C PRO A 68 15.69 7.34 -3.55
N SER A 69 15.10 6.56 -4.45
CA SER A 69 14.71 7.05 -5.78
C SER A 69 13.41 7.86 -5.71
N LEU A 70 12.54 7.57 -4.73
CA LEU A 70 11.32 8.32 -4.46
C LEU A 70 11.31 8.86 -3.04
N ALA A 71 11.11 10.16 -2.85
CA ALA A 71 11.03 10.78 -1.54
C ALA A 71 9.61 11.32 -1.25
N PHE A 72 9.19 11.21 0.01
CA PHE A 72 7.88 11.73 0.44
C PHE A 72 7.89 13.23 0.75
N ASN A 73 9.08 13.77 1.01
CA ASN A 73 9.36 15.16 1.36
C ASN A 73 10.85 15.43 1.13
N GLU A 74 11.34 16.63 1.47
CA GLU A 74 12.73 17.03 1.26
C GLU A 74 13.74 16.33 2.19
N ARG A 75 13.27 15.65 3.24
CA ARG A 75 14.11 14.90 4.22
C ARG A 75 15.20 15.74 4.92
N GLN A 76 15.05 17.07 4.95
CA GLN A 76 16.02 17.99 5.55
C GLN A 76 15.96 17.94 7.09
N THR A 77 14.75 17.82 7.64
CA THR A 77 14.52 17.80 9.09
C THR A 77 14.38 16.38 9.65
N ALA A 78 14.58 16.21 10.95
CA ALA A 78 14.37 14.92 11.62
C ALA A 78 12.90 14.44 11.50
N LYS A 79 11.94 15.38 11.55
CA LYS A 79 10.52 15.07 11.34
C LYS A 79 10.27 14.52 9.94
N GLU A 80 10.79 15.18 8.92
CA GLU A 80 10.63 14.76 7.52
C GLU A 80 11.23 13.39 7.25
N ARG A 81 12.43 13.12 7.78
CA ARG A 81 13.06 11.81 7.70
C ARG A 81 12.21 10.73 8.37
N ASN A 82 11.63 11.03 9.54
CA ASN A 82 10.74 10.10 10.23
C ASN A 82 9.44 9.85 9.45
N GLU A 83 8.88 10.85 8.79
CA GLU A 83 7.69 10.69 7.93
C GLU A 83 7.99 9.79 6.73
N HIS A 84 9.14 10.00 6.08
CA HIS A 84 9.59 9.16 4.97
C HIS A 84 9.85 7.71 5.43
N ALA A 85 10.56 7.53 6.54
CA ALA A 85 10.81 6.22 7.13
C ALA A 85 9.51 5.50 7.53
N SER A 86 8.53 6.24 8.07
CA SER A 86 7.21 5.70 8.41
C SER A 86 6.51 5.10 7.19
N LEU A 87 6.49 5.82 6.06
CA LEU A 87 5.93 5.30 4.81
C LEU A 87 6.64 4.01 4.38
N ARG A 88 7.99 3.99 4.43
CA ARG A 88 8.74 2.76 4.12
C ARG A 88 8.34 1.61 5.04
N TYR A 89 8.27 1.82 6.35
CA TYR A 89 7.95 0.74 7.29
C TYR A 89 6.54 0.19 7.12
N LEU A 90 5.56 1.05 6.87
CA LEU A 90 4.19 0.62 6.60
C LEU A 90 4.11 -0.16 5.28
N MET A 91 4.78 0.31 4.22
CA MET A 91 4.85 -0.42 2.95
C MET A 91 5.54 -1.79 3.09
N LEU A 92 6.60 -1.87 3.89
CA LEU A 92 7.23 -3.16 4.22
C LEU A 92 6.26 -4.07 4.98
N GLY A 93 5.54 -3.53 5.97
CA GLY A 93 4.51 -4.27 6.71
C GLY A 93 3.40 -4.82 5.81
N VAL A 94 2.87 -4.02 4.89
CA VAL A 94 1.88 -4.49 3.89
C VAL A 94 2.51 -5.53 2.96
N THR A 95 3.74 -5.32 2.52
CA THR A 95 4.39 -6.28 1.62
C THR A 95 4.62 -7.65 2.30
N THR A 96 5.12 -7.65 3.53
CA THR A 96 5.49 -8.88 4.25
C THR A 96 4.30 -9.54 4.94
N GLY A 97 3.46 -8.76 5.60
CA GLY A 97 2.35 -9.23 6.41
C GLY A 97 1.06 -9.45 5.64
N VAL A 98 0.93 -8.86 4.44
CA VAL A 98 -0.32 -8.94 3.66
C VAL A 98 -0.06 -9.63 2.33
N ARG A 99 0.73 -9.02 1.44
CA ARG A 99 0.95 -9.56 0.09
C ARG A 99 1.56 -10.95 0.15
N ASN A 100 2.58 -11.18 0.96
CA ASN A 100 3.26 -12.48 1.04
C ASN A 100 2.35 -13.56 1.66
N ILE A 101 1.68 -13.26 2.77
CA ILE A 101 0.79 -14.22 3.44
C ILE A 101 -0.32 -14.66 2.48
N TYR A 102 -1.03 -13.71 1.89
CA TYR A 102 -2.12 -14.05 0.98
C TYR A 102 -1.64 -14.56 -0.37
N SER A 103 -0.39 -14.36 -0.79
CA SER A 103 0.12 -15.00 -2.02
C SER A 103 0.49 -16.48 -1.80
N HIS A 104 0.88 -16.86 -0.58
CA HIS A 104 1.30 -18.22 -0.26
C HIS A 104 0.19 -19.07 0.38
N ASP A 105 -0.73 -18.47 1.13
CA ASP A 105 -1.91 -19.14 1.65
C ASP A 105 -3.18 -18.74 0.87
N VAL A 106 -3.64 -19.66 0.04
CA VAL A 106 -4.80 -19.47 -0.84
C VAL A 106 -6.12 -19.85 -0.13
N ARG A 107 -6.06 -20.49 1.04
CA ARG A 107 -7.25 -21.04 1.73
C ARG A 107 -7.74 -20.16 2.89
N SER A 108 -7.00 -19.11 3.23
CA SER A 108 -7.37 -18.22 4.33
C SER A 108 -8.67 -17.48 4.04
N ILE A 109 -9.67 -17.66 4.90
CA ILE A 109 -10.90 -16.85 4.91
C ILE A 109 -10.60 -15.57 5.66
N VAL A 110 -10.87 -14.41 5.04
CA VAL A 110 -10.69 -13.11 5.67
C VAL A 110 -12.07 -12.49 5.94
N PRO A 111 -12.43 -12.20 7.21
CA PRO A 111 -13.64 -11.48 7.57
C PRO A 111 -13.74 -10.11 6.89
N ARG A 112 -14.97 -9.65 6.64
CA ARG A 112 -15.23 -8.40 5.91
C ARG A 112 -14.64 -7.17 6.61
N ASP A 113 -14.80 -7.10 7.92
CA ASP A 113 -14.32 -6.01 8.78
C ASP A 113 -12.78 -5.97 8.81
N GLU A 114 -12.12 -7.12 8.96
CA GLU A 114 -10.66 -7.21 8.86
C GLU A 114 -10.17 -6.72 7.50
N ALA A 115 -10.82 -7.14 6.42
CA ALA A 115 -10.47 -6.71 5.09
C ALA A 115 -10.69 -5.22 4.85
N ALA A 116 -11.75 -4.65 5.42
CA ALA A 116 -12.00 -3.21 5.33
C ALA A 116 -10.88 -2.40 6.02
N LEU A 117 -10.36 -2.88 7.16
CA LEU A 117 -9.24 -2.22 7.85
C LEU A 117 -7.95 -2.26 7.03
N TRP A 118 -7.65 -3.40 6.40
CA TRP A 118 -6.51 -3.52 5.51
C TRP A 118 -6.63 -2.60 4.29
N LEU A 119 -7.80 -2.56 3.65
CA LEU A 119 -8.06 -1.67 2.51
C LEU A 119 -8.03 -0.20 2.91
N LEU A 120 -8.47 0.16 4.11
CA LEU A 120 -8.37 1.53 4.63
C LEU A 120 -6.90 1.94 4.81
N LEU A 121 -6.08 1.07 5.38
CA LEU A 121 -4.63 1.31 5.49
C LEU A 121 -4.01 1.49 4.10
N MET A 122 -4.32 0.61 3.16
CA MET A 122 -3.79 0.69 1.79
C MET A 122 -4.29 1.93 1.04
N SER A 123 -5.53 2.35 1.25
CA SER A 123 -6.04 3.64 0.77
C SER A 123 -5.21 4.81 1.29
N ARG A 124 -4.87 4.79 2.58
CA ARG A 124 -4.01 5.82 3.16
C ARG A 124 -2.61 5.80 2.54
N LEU A 125 -2.05 4.61 2.32
CA LEU A 125 -0.74 4.46 1.69
C LEU A 125 -0.74 4.92 0.23
N ARG A 126 -1.80 4.64 -0.53
CA ARG A 126 -1.94 5.15 -1.91
C ARG A 126 -1.85 6.66 -1.98
N GLN A 127 -2.60 7.36 -1.13
CA GLN A 127 -2.53 8.83 -1.05
C GLN A 127 -1.13 9.35 -0.68
N GLN A 128 -0.35 8.57 0.09
CA GLN A 128 1.03 8.93 0.40
C GLN A 128 1.98 8.62 -0.77
N ILE A 129 1.76 7.51 -1.47
CA ILE A 129 2.51 7.14 -2.67
C ILE A 129 2.27 8.19 -3.75
N GLU A 130 1.03 8.59 -4.03
CA GLU A 130 0.66 9.67 -4.97
C GLU A 130 1.51 10.94 -4.79
N ARG A 131 1.89 11.25 -3.55
CA ARG A 131 2.72 12.41 -3.18
C ARG A 131 4.23 12.22 -3.27
N LEU A 132 4.72 11.04 -3.66
CA LEU A 132 6.15 10.77 -3.79
C LEU A 132 6.74 11.50 -4.99
N ASP A 133 7.86 12.17 -4.81
CA ASP A 133 8.58 12.83 -5.89
C ASP A 133 9.85 12.06 -6.24
N ASN A 134 10.19 12.04 -7.54
CA ASN A 134 11.48 11.54 -8.00
C ASN A 134 12.59 12.41 -7.42
N VAL A 135 13.54 11.78 -6.74
CA VAL A 135 14.73 12.47 -6.28
C VAL A 135 15.63 12.66 -7.50
N SER A 136 15.69 13.89 -8.01
CA SER A 136 16.66 14.23 -9.07
C SER A 136 18.06 13.98 -8.54
N GLU A 137 18.90 13.28 -9.31
CA GLU A 137 20.34 13.22 -9.01
C GLU A 137 20.89 14.65 -9.08
N ALA A 138 21.35 15.17 -7.93
CA ALA A 138 22.04 16.45 -7.81
C ALA A 138 23.54 16.28 -8.13
#